data_AF-A0A6J6FVT9-F1
#
_entry.id   AF-A0A6J6FVT9-F1
#
_cell.length_a   1.000
_cell.length_b   1.000
_cell.length_c   1.000
_cell.angle_alpha   90.00
_cell.angle_beta   90.00
_cell.angle_gamma   90.00
#
_symmetry.space_group_name_H-M   'P 1'
#
loop_
_entity.id
_entity.type
_entity.pdbx_description
1 polymer ?
#
loop_
_entity_poly.entity_id
_entity_poly.type
_entity_poly.pdbx_seq_one_letter_code
_entity_poly.pdbx_strand_id
1 'polypeptide(L)'
;MDTAIPTETTGDLGEFQLKWLDEMADSTDSPVLVMGHHQQWTPDTSADGHRSEGYFGINPDASDALNDVVSRHRNIIGYTAGHTHRHRVRSMACGAPTIEIGCVKDFPGTWAEYRVYEGGVMQVVHRISDPVALEWSERCRHLYEDFGIDYETYALGSLSDRCFVFPDRRR
;
A
#
# COMPACT_ATOMS: atom_id res chain seq x y z
N MET A 1 6.94 -8.79 3.54
CA MET A 1 6.17 -9.05 4.77
C MET A 1 4.96 -9.88 4.41
N ASP A 2 4.76 -11.02 5.06
CA ASP A 2 3.52 -11.79 4.86
C ASP A 2 2.45 -11.21 5.78
N THR A 3 1.39 -10.67 5.18
CA THR A 3 0.28 -10.08 5.93
C THR A 3 -0.93 -10.99 5.98
N ALA A 4 -0.87 -12.19 5.40
CA ALA A 4 -2.02 -13.07 5.30
C ALA A 4 -2.26 -13.80 6.63
N ILE A 5 -3.52 -13.79 7.05
CA ILE A 5 -4.00 -14.68 8.10
C ILE A 5 -4.67 -15.86 7.40
N PRO A 6 -4.30 -17.11 7.70
CA PRO A 6 -4.94 -18.26 7.07
C PRO A 6 -6.46 -18.20 7.20
N THR A 7 -7.16 -18.38 6.07
CA THR A 7 -8.63 -18.40 5.96
C THR A 7 -9.37 -17.09 6.22
N GLU A 8 -8.68 -16.00 6.54
CA GLU A 8 -9.28 -14.69 6.76
C GLU A 8 -9.04 -13.74 5.58
N THR A 9 -9.89 -12.73 5.47
CA THR A 9 -9.75 -11.65 4.47
C THR A 9 -8.97 -10.45 4.99
N THR A 10 -8.90 -10.29 6.32
CA THR A 10 -8.11 -9.26 6.98
C THR A 10 -6.63 -9.66 7.01
N GLY A 11 -5.77 -8.70 7.37
CA GLY A 11 -4.34 -8.91 7.51
C GLY A 11 -3.82 -8.72 8.92
N ASP A 12 -2.65 -9.27 9.19
CA ASP A 12 -1.93 -9.05 10.43
C ASP A 12 -0.40 -9.11 10.23
N LEU A 13 0.35 -8.63 11.21
CA LEU A 13 1.80 -8.78 11.29
C LEU A 13 2.19 -9.19 12.70
N GLY A 14 2.63 -10.44 12.85
CA GLY A 14 3.10 -10.96 14.13
C GLY A 14 4.45 -10.36 14.56
N GLU A 15 4.72 -10.43 15.87
CA GLU A 15 5.93 -9.90 16.51
C GLU A 15 7.23 -10.40 15.85
N PHE A 16 7.27 -11.66 15.42
CA PHE A 16 8.44 -12.23 14.75
C PHE A 16 8.81 -11.47 13.46
N GLN A 17 7.82 -11.18 12.62
CA GLN A 17 8.05 -10.45 11.37
C GLN A 17 8.46 -9.00 11.63
N LEU A 18 7.83 -8.35 12.61
CA LEU A 18 8.15 -6.98 12.99
C LEU A 18 9.57 -6.86 13.54
N LYS A 19 9.97 -7.79 14.42
CA LYS A 19 11.34 -7.88 14.92
C LYS A 19 12.34 -8.16 13.79
N TRP A 20 12.02 -9.08 12.88
CA TRP A 20 12.85 -9.34 11.72
C TRP A 20 13.03 -8.10 10.83
N LEU A 21 11.96 -7.34 10.59
CA LEU A 21 12.04 -6.09 9.83
C LEU A 21 12.93 -5.06 10.53
N ASP A 22 12.80 -4.93 11.85
CA ASP A 22 13.62 -4.04 12.68
C ASP A 22 15.12 -4.39 12.55
N GLU A 23 15.47 -5.68 12.68
CA GLU A 23 16.85 -6.17 12.53
C GLU A 23 17.39 -6.00 11.10
N MET A 24 16.56 -6.20 10.08
CA MET A 24 16.97 -6.01 8.68
C MET A 24 17.19 -4.56 8.32
N ALA A 25 16.34 -3.66 8.81
CA ALA A 25 16.53 -2.24 8.63
C ALA A 25 17.79 -1.73 9.35
N ASP A 26 18.10 -2.24 10.54
CA ASP A 26 19.32 -1.87 11.28
C ASP A 26 20.61 -2.34 10.59
N SER A 27 20.52 -3.41 9.79
CA SER A 27 21.69 -4.02 9.13
C SER A 27 22.21 -3.26 7.88
N THR A 28 21.57 -2.16 7.47
CA THR A 28 21.91 -1.44 6.23
C THR A 28 21.63 0.06 6.28
N ASP A 29 22.51 0.86 5.69
CA ASP A 29 22.27 2.30 5.48
C ASP A 29 21.51 2.60 4.16
N SER A 30 21.25 1.56 3.36
CA SER A 30 20.53 1.68 2.09
C SER A 30 19.04 1.92 2.31
N PRO A 31 18.33 2.64 1.41
CA PRO A 31 16.89 2.74 1.48
C PRO A 31 16.19 1.38 1.42
N VAL A 32 15.25 1.15 2.33
CA VAL A 32 14.44 -0.06 2.44
C VAL A 32 13.00 0.26 2.06
N LEU A 33 12.47 -0.44 1.06
CA LEU A 33 11.06 -0.39 0.71
C LEU A 33 10.37 -1.67 1.21
N VAL A 34 9.38 -1.53 2.10
CA VAL A 34 8.70 -2.68 2.70
C VAL A 34 7.46 -3.03 1.88
N MET A 35 7.33 -4.29 1.49
CA MET A 35 6.19 -4.77 0.69
C MET A 35 5.36 -5.79 1.44
N GLY A 36 4.04 -5.66 1.40
CA GLY A 36 3.05 -6.62 1.90
C GLY A 36 1.80 -6.66 1.02
N HIS A 37 0.79 -7.44 1.40
CA HIS A 37 -0.46 -7.52 0.63
C HIS A 37 -1.52 -6.54 1.15
N HIS A 38 -1.81 -6.57 2.45
CA HIS A 38 -2.85 -5.78 3.09
C HIS A 38 -2.39 -4.35 3.38
N GLN A 39 -3.23 -3.36 3.13
CA GLN A 39 -2.94 -1.97 3.45
C GLN A 39 -2.92 -1.73 4.97
N GLN A 40 -2.00 -0.87 5.41
CA GLN A 40 -1.92 -0.45 6.79
C GLN A 40 -3.19 0.31 7.21
N TRP A 41 -3.63 0.12 8.45
CA TRP A 41 -4.53 1.06 9.10
C TRP A 41 -3.77 2.34 9.46
N THR A 42 -4.35 3.51 9.20
CA THR A 42 -3.76 4.79 9.62
C THR A 42 -4.83 5.63 10.31
N PRO A 43 -4.51 6.31 11.42
CA PRO A 43 -5.43 7.25 12.04
C PRO A 43 -5.55 8.51 11.16
N ASP A 44 -6.47 8.50 10.20
CA ASP A 44 -6.88 9.70 9.44
C ASP A 44 -8.43 9.79 9.40
N THR A 45 -8.90 11.02 9.20
CA THR A 45 -10.25 11.57 9.40
C THR A 45 -11.30 11.21 8.35
N SER A 46 -10.97 10.43 7.31
CA SER A 46 -11.98 9.86 6.40
C SER A 46 -12.66 8.64 7.04
N ALA A 47 -13.95 8.41 6.73
CA ALA A 47 -14.87 7.44 7.38
C ALA A 47 -14.37 5.99 7.59
N ASP A 48 -13.26 5.58 6.95
CA ASP A 48 -12.63 4.27 7.10
C ASP A 48 -11.64 4.17 8.28
N GLY A 49 -11.46 5.25 9.05
CA GLY A 49 -10.49 5.36 10.16
C GLY A 49 -10.91 4.70 11.48
N HIS A 50 -12.03 3.98 11.53
CA HIS A 50 -12.47 3.33 12.77
C HIS A 50 -11.55 2.17 13.14
N ARG A 51 -10.89 2.27 14.31
CA ARG A 51 -10.15 1.16 14.90
C ARG A 51 -11.12 0.01 15.18
N SER A 52 -10.94 -1.11 14.49
CA SER A 52 -11.81 -2.28 14.56
C SER A 52 -11.01 -3.53 14.28
N GLU A 53 -11.29 -4.60 15.01
CA GLU A 53 -10.77 -5.96 14.72
C GLU A 53 -11.20 -6.44 13.33
N GLY A 54 -12.33 -5.94 12.81
CA GLY A 54 -12.84 -6.24 11.47
C GLY A 54 -12.31 -5.33 10.38
N TYR A 55 -11.27 -4.53 10.63
CA TYR A 55 -10.66 -3.70 9.58
C TYR A 55 -10.10 -4.60 8.47
N PHE A 56 -10.50 -4.34 7.23
CA PHE A 56 -10.19 -5.20 6.08
C PHE A 56 -8.71 -5.18 5.65
N GLY A 57 -7.88 -4.31 6.23
CA GLY A 57 -6.43 -4.29 6.03
C GLY A 57 -5.67 -4.98 7.15
N ILE A 58 -4.44 -4.53 7.43
CA ILE A 58 -3.66 -4.99 8.59
C ILE A 58 -4.37 -4.53 9.88
N ASN A 59 -4.53 -5.43 10.86
CA ASN A 59 -5.08 -5.11 12.18
C ASN A 59 -4.49 -3.80 12.72
N PRO A 60 -5.29 -2.89 13.28
CA PRO A 60 -4.80 -1.61 13.79
C PRO A 60 -3.64 -1.71 14.79
N ASP A 61 -3.63 -2.69 15.69
CA ASP A 61 -2.54 -2.89 16.67
C ASP A 61 -1.22 -3.23 15.94
N ALA A 62 -1.26 -4.14 14.97
CA ALA A 62 -0.10 -4.49 14.16
C ALA A 62 0.31 -3.37 13.20
N SER A 63 -0.64 -2.56 12.74
CA SER A 63 -0.38 -1.34 11.96
C SER A 63 0.38 -0.30 12.77
N ASP A 64 0.01 -0.10 14.04
CA ASP A 64 0.73 0.77 14.96
C ASP A 64 2.14 0.23 15.23
N ALA A 65 2.28 -1.07 15.48
CA ALA A 65 3.58 -1.70 15.68
C ALA A 65 4.49 -1.60 14.43
N LEU A 66 3.93 -1.73 13.23
CA LEU A 66 4.64 -1.44 11.98
C LEU A 66 5.08 0.03 11.90
N ASN A 67 4.19 0.97 12.24
CA ASN A 67 4.55 2.38 12.29
C ASN A 67 5.68 2.65 13.30
N ASP A 68 5.72 1.96 14.43
CA ASP A 68 6.81 2.09 15.40
C ASP A 68 8.15 1.62 14.84
N VAL A 69 8.19 0.49 14.13
CA VAL A 69 9.40 0.02 13.42
C VAL A 69 9.85 1.06 12.38
N VAL A 70 8.94 1.54 11.53
CA VAL A 70 9.25 2.53 10.47
C VAL A 70 9.65 3.91 11.04
N SER A 71 9.21 4.21 12.26
CA SER A 71 9.59 5.43 12.98
C SER A 71 11.02 5.37 13.51
N ARG A 72 11.48 4.20 13.97
CA ARG A 72 12.87 3.99 14.42
C ARG A 72 13.86 4.00 13.25
N HIS A 73 13.42 3.50 12.09
CA HIS A 73 14.28 3.26 10.93
C HIS A 73 14.02 4.26 9.81
N ARG A 74 14.79 5.35 9.79
CA ARG A 74 14.70 6.40 8.75
C ARG A 74 15.09 5.93 7.35
N ASN A 75 15.84 4.83 7.24
CA ASN A 75 16.14 4.18 5.97
C ASN A 75 14.94 3.42 5.40
N ILE A 76 13.90 3.10 6.18
CA ILE A 76 12.63 2.60 5.62
C ILE A 76 11.90 3.74 4.93
N ILE A 77 11.87 3.74 3.60
CA ILE A 77 11.34 4.86 2.80
C ILE A 77 9.85 4.73 2.48
N GLY A 78 9.22 3.60 2.79
CA GLY A 78 7.77 3.42 2.65
C GLY A 78 7.30 1.99 2.85
N TYR A 79 5.98 1.83 2.98
CA TYR A 79 5.28 0.55 2.97
C TYR A 79 4.33 0.47 1.79
N THR A 80 4.36 -0.63 1.05
CA THR A 80 3.56 -0.83 -0.16
C THR A 80 2.62 -2.01 0.00
N ALA A 81 1.35 -1.81 -0.36
CA ALA A 81 0.31 -2.80 -0.31
C ALA A 81 -0.46 -2.88 -1.63
N GLY A 82 -1.14 -4.01 -1.83
CA GLY A 82 -2.20 -4.17 -2.81
C GLY A 82 -3.53 -4.26 -2.08
N HIS A 83 -4.21 -5.40 -2.25
CA HIS A 83 -5.47 -5.79 -1.59
C HIS A 83 -6.70 -4.94 -1.94
N THR A 84 -6.58 -3.63 -1.86
CA THR A 84 -7.71 -2.69 -2.03
C THR A 84 -8.11 -2.46 -3.47
N HIS A 85 -7.26 -2.90 -4.42
CA HIS A 85 -7.40 -2.68 -5.86
C HIS A 85 -7.50 -1.20 -6.27
N ARG A 86 -7.06 -0.28 -5.41
CA ARG A 86 -7.02 1.16 -5.70
C ARG A 86 -5.60 1.72 -5.61
N HIS A 87 -5.42 2.90 -6.17
CA HIS A 87 -4.24 3.72 -5.93
C HIS A 87 -4.51 4.73 -4.81
N ARG A 88 -3.67 4.72 -3.77
CA ARG A 88 -3.74 5.69 -2.68
C ARG A 88 -2.38 5.85 -2.02
N VAL A 89 -1.97 7.07 -1.73
CA VAL A 89 -0.81 7.37 -0.88
C VAL A 89 -1.33 8.05 0.38
N ARG A 90 -1.03 7.46 1.53
CA ARG A 90 -1.24 8.05 2.85
C ARG A 90 0.11 8.21 3.54
N SER A 91 0.12 9.01 4.61
CA SER A 91 1.31 9.20 5.43
C SER A 91 1.16 8.47 6.76
N MET A 92 2.17 7.70 7.13
CA MET A 92 2.38 7.27 8.50
C MET A 92 2.69 8.48 9.40
N ALA A 93 2.53 8.35 10.72
CA ALA A 93 2.80 9.43 11.67
C ALA A 93 4.25 9.96 11.58
N CYS A 94 5.19 9.10 11.22
CA CYS A 94 6.60 9.44 11.02
C CYS A 94 6.95 10.00 9.63
N GLY A 95 5.94 10.32 8.81
CA GLY A 95 6.08 10.89 7.47
C GLY A 95 6.44 9.90 6.36
N ALA A 96 6.60 8.60 6.67
CA ALA A 96 6.76 7.59 5.64
C ALA A 96 5.46 7.40 4.84
N PRO A 97 5.50 7.26 3.51
CA PRO A 97 4.33 6.89 2.75
C PRO A 97 3.93 5.44 3.03
N THR A 98 2.63 5.22 3.21
CA THR A 98 1.97 3.91 3.19
C THR A 98 1.03 3.90 2.00
N ILE A 99 1.30 3.03 1.04
CA ILE A 99 0.77 3.15 -0.31
C ILE A 99 0.01 1.91 -0.72
N GLU A 100 -0.98 2.13 -1.56
CA GLU A 100 -1.85 1.10 -2.11
C GLU A 100 -1.75 1.15 -3.63
N ILE A 101 -1.62 -0.01 -4.26
CA ILE A 101 -1.49 -0.16 -5.70
C ILE A 101 -2.71 -0.92 -6.23
N GLY A 102 -3.24 -0.42 -7.35
CA GLY A 102 -4.30 -1.07 -8.12
C GLY A 102 -3.96 -2.49 -8.55
N CYS A 103 -4.95 -3.19 -9.08
CA CYS A 103 -4.78 -4.57 -9.52
C CYS A 103 -4.83 -4.70 -11.05
N VAL A 104 -4.33 -5.83 -11.54
CA VAL A 104 -4.32 -6.14 -12.98
C VAL A 104 -5.68 -6.55 -13.52
N LYS A 105 -6.54 -7.15 -12.70
CA LYS A 105 -7.78 -7.83 -13.15
C LYS A 105 -9.01 -6.90 -13.20
N ASP A 106 -9.08 -5.91 -12.32
CA ASP A 106 -10.22 -4.97 -12.23
C ASP A 106 -9.82 -3.65 -12.88
N PHE A 107 -10.78 -2.75 -13.07
CA PHE A 107 -10.51 -1.38 -13.51
C PHE A 107 -9.50 -0.69 -12.56
N PRO A 108 -8.43 -0.03 -13.06
CA PRO A 108 -8.11 0.28 -14.46
C PRO A 108 -7.25 -0.75 -15.20
N GLY A 109 -6.89 -1.86 -14.55
CA GLY A 109 -5.97 -2.87 -15.06
C GLY A 109 -4.53 -2.37 -15.00
N THR A 110 -3.96 -2.25 -13.79
CA THR A 110 -2.69 -1.55 -13.55
C THR A 110 -1.65 -2.41 -12.84
N TRP A 111 -0.38 -2.01 -12.96
CA TRP A 111 0.76 -2.50 -12.18
C TRP A 111 1.73 -1.35 -11.91
N ALA A 112 2.57 -1.46 -10.87
CA ALA A 112 3.55 -0.44 -10.52
C ALA A 112 4.98 -0.89 -10.87
N GLU A 113 5.72 -0.01 -11.54
CA GLU A 113 7.16 -0.10 -11.74
C GLU A 113 7.87 0.68 -10.64
N TYR A 114 8.89 0.08 -10.02
CA TYR A 114 9.82 0.79 -9.14
C TYR A 114 11.14 1.02 -9.85
N ARG A 115 11.47 2.29 -10.11
CA ARG A 115 12.76 2.69 -10.68
C ARG A 115 13.69 3.10 -9.57
N VAL A 116 14.82 2.40 -9.46
CA VAL A 116 15.82 2.64 -8.41
C VAL A 116 16.99 3.41 -9.01
N TYR A 117 17.30 4.55 -8.41
CA TYR A 117 18.42 5.41 -8.75
C TYR A 117 19.28 5.64 -7.52
N GLU A 118 20.51 6.14 -7.70
CA GLU A 118 21.39 6.53 -6.59
C GLU A 118 20.70 7.52 -5.63
N GLY A 119 19.93 8.47 -6.18
CA GLY A 119 19.26 9.54 -5.42
C GLY A 119 17.87 9.19 -4.88
N GLY A 120 17.31 8.00 -5.16
CA GLY A 120 15.99 7.63 -4.66
C GLY A 120 15.27 6.56 -5.47
N VAL A 121 14.07 6.22 -4.99
CA VAL A 121 13.18 5.25 -5.65
C VAL A 121 11.95 5.99 -6.16
N MET A 122 11.56 5.73 -7.40
CA MET A 122 10.36 6.28 -8.03
C MET A 122 9.35 5.16 -8.29
N GLN A 123 8.10 5.38 -7.91
CA GLN A 123 6.97 4.56 -8.37
C GLN A 123 6.38 5.17 -9.65
N VAL A 124 6.13 4.33 -10.64
CA VAL A 124 5.38 4.66 -11.85
C VAL A 124 4.31 3.60 -12.09
N VAL A 125 3.04 3.99 -12.04
CA VAL A 125 1.95 3.09 -12.39
C VAL A 125 1.77 3.04 -13.90
N HIS A 126 1.68 1.83 -14.41
CA HIS A 126 1.38 1.53 -15.81
C HIS A 126 -0.01 0.93 -15.91
N ARG A 127 -0.72 1.31 -16.97
CA ARG A 127 -1.97 0.67 -17.37
C ARG A 127 -1.67 -0.40 -18.40
N ILE A 128 -2.27 -1.57 -18.25
CA ILE A 128 -2.24 -2.63 -19.27
C ILE A 128 -2.84 -2.07 -20.56
N SER A 129 -2.19 -2.34 -21.69
CA SER A 129 -2.57 -1.78 -22.99
C SER A 129 -3.09 -2.82 -23.99
N ASP A 130 -3.13 -4.09 -23.61
CA ASP A 130 -3.70 -5.14 -24.46
C ASP A 130 -5.23 -4.94 -24.60
N PRO A 131 -5.78 -4.91 -25.83
CA PRO A 131 -7.21 -4.63 -26.02
C PRO A 131 -8.15 -5.61 -25.31
N VAL A 132 -7.81 -6.91 -25.23
CA VAL A 132 -8.66 -7.91 -24.58
C VAL A 132 -8.63 -7.73 -23.05
N ALA A 133 -7.45 -7.45 -22.50
CA ALA A 133 -7.32 -7.13 -21.07
C ALA A 133 -8.03 -5.80 -20.71
N LEU A 134 -7.98 -4.81 -21.60
CA LEU A 134 -8.71 -3.55 -21.44
C LEU A 134 -10.22 -3.77 -21.47
N GLU A 135 -10.74 -4.54 -22.44
CA GLU A 135 -12.16 -4.90 -22.50
C GLU A 135 -12.62 -5.58 -21.20
N TRP A 136 -11.82 -6.50 -20.66
CA TRP A 136 -12.12 -7.14 -19.38
C TRP A 136 -12.13 -6.13 -18.22
N SER A 137 -11.03 -5.39 -18.03
CA SER A 137 -10.90 -4.46 -16.89
C SER A 137 -11.93 -3.32 -16.94
N GLU A 138 -12.33 -2.85 -18.13
CA GLU A 138 -13.38 -1.83 -18.28
C GLU A 138 -14.76 -2.29 -17.80
N ARG A 139 -15.08 -3.59 -17.89
CA ARG A 139 -16.33 -4.13 -17.32
C ARG A 139 -16.38 -4.02 -15.80
N CYS A 140 -15.22 -3.95 -15.15
CA CYS A 140 -15.08 -3.80 -13.71
C CYS A 140 -15.18 -2.34 -13.25
N ARG A 141 -15.33 -1.35 -14.15
CA ARG A 141 -15.46 0.07 -13.81
C ARG A 141 -16.66 0.36 -12.90
N HIS A 142 -17.69 -0.48 -12.98
CA HIS A 142 -18.94 -0.38 -12.23
C HIS A 142 -19.01 -1.35 -11.04
N LEU A 143 -17.89 -1.93 -10.62
CA LEU A 143 -17.88 -2.80 -9.44
C LEU A 143 -18.47 -2.05 -8.24
N TYR A 144 -19.25 -2.74 -7.42
CA TYR A 144 -19.86 -2.17 -6.21
C TYR A 144 -20.82 -0.98 -6.42
N GLU A 145 -21.25 -0.67 -7.66
CA GLU A 145 -22.26 0.36 -7.91
C GLU A 145 -23.57 0.07 -7.16
N ASP A 146 -23.95 -1.21 -7.04
CA ASP A 146 -25.11 -1.66 -6.24
C ASP A 146 -25.00 -1.34 -4.74
N PHE A 147 -23.78 -1.08 -4.24
CA PHE A 147 -23.52 -0.63 -2.87
C PHE A 147 -23.33 0.90 -2.79
N GLY A 148 -23.59 1.63 -3.88
CA GLY A 148 -23.46 3.08 -3.96
C GLY A 148 -22.02 3.58 -4.07
N ILE A 149 -21.07 2.73 -4.45
CA ILE A 149 -19.66 3.09 -4.58
C ILE A 149 -19.34 3.38 -6.05
N ASP A 150 -18.81 4.58 -6.32
CA ASP A 150 -18.17 4.89 -7.60
C ASP A 150 -16.78 4.24 -7.64
N TYR A 151 -16.69 3.06 -8.25
CA TYR A 151 -15.45 2.30 -8.29
C TYR A 151 -14.37 2.92 -9.17
N GLU A 152 -14.74 3.67 -10.20
CA GLU A 152 -13.77 4.40 -11.01
C GLU A 152 -12.99 5.39 -10.14
N THR A 153 -13.72 6.24 -9.41
CA THR A 153 -13.11 7.23 -8.53
C THR A 153 -12.35 6.55 -7.39
N TYR A 154 -12.92 5.49 -6.80
CA TYR A 154 -12.27 4.70 -5.76
C TYR A 154 -10.94 4.09 -6.23
N ALA A 155 -10.91 3.46 -7.41
CA ALA A 155 -9.78 2.68 -7.89
C ALA A 155 -8.65 3.56 -8.47
N LEU A 156 -8.99 4.64 -9.17
CA LEU A 156 -7.99 5.44 -9.90
C LEU A 156 -7.04 6.21 -8.98
N GLY A 157 -7.56 6.83 -7.92
CA GLY A 157 -6.84 7.84 -7.15
C GLY A 157 -6.38 9.05 -8.00
N SER A 158 -5.55 9.90 -7.41
CA SER A 158 -4.90 11.03 -8.09
C SER A 158 -3.67 10.59 -8.88
N LEU A 159 -3.13 11.48 -9.72
CA LEU A 159 -1.83 11.23 -10.38
C LEU A 159 -0.69 11.07 -9.36
N SER A 160 -0.72 11.84 -8.27
CA SER A 160 0.25 11.75 -7.18
C SER A 160 0.15 10.44 -6.38
N ASP A 161 -1.01 9.77 -6.39
CA ASP A 161 -1.14 8.42 -5.80
C ASP A 161 -0.49 7.34 -6.68
N ARG A 162 -0.37 7.62 -7.98
CA ARG A 162 0.10 6.67 -8.99
C ARG A 162 1.59 6.81 -9.30
N CYS A 163 2.07 8.04 -9.41
CA CYS A 163 3.43 8.33 -9.86
C CYS A 163 4.09 9.37 -8.95
N PHE A 164 5.08 8.94 -8.16
CA PHE A 164 5.78 9.81 -7.22
C PHE A 164 7.18 9.26 -6.91
N VAL A 165 8.02 10.11 -6.33
CA VAL A 165 9.33 9.72 -5.80
C VAL A 165 9.18 9.52 -4.29
N PHE A 166 9.65 8.39 -3.78
CA PHE A 166 9.66 8.15 -2.33
C PHE A 166 10.52 9.20 -1.63
N PRO A 167 10.10 9.73 -0.47
CA PRO A 167 10.86 10.73 0.24
C PRO A 167 12.19 10.15 0.75
N ASP A 168 13.27 10.92 0.64
CA ASP A 168 14.49 10.62 1.39
C ASP A 168 14.28 11.05 2.85
N ARG A 169 14.04 10.06 3.72
CA ARG A 169 13.76 10.27 5.14
C ARG A 169 15.02 10.28 6.02
N ARG A 170 16.20 10.11 5.42
CA ARG A 170 17.49 10.02 6.11
C ARG A 170 18.12 11.39 6.39
N ARG A 171 17.52 12.48 5.91
CA ARG A 171 17.98 13.86 6.10
C ARG A 171 17.14 14.62 7.11
#